data_AF-A0A4R2HBW0-F1
#
_entry.id   AF-A0A4R2HBW0-F1
#
_cell.length_a   1.000
_cell.length_b   1.000
_cell.length_c   1.000
_cell.angle_alpha   90.00
_cell.angle_beta   90.00
_cell.angle_gamma   90.00
#
_symmetry.space_group_name_H-M   'P 1'
#
loop_
_entity.id
_entity.type
_entity.pdbx_description
1 polymer ?
#
loop_
_entity_poly.entity_id
_entity_poly.type
_entity_poly.pdbx_seq_one_letter_code
_entity_poly.pdbx_strand_id
1 'polypeptide(L)' 'MRKDGTFDGIIHSNSSGKLYIKSPDFFAQPRIKEMVGALMESSIFKKIEKDKNKK' A
#
# COMPACT_ATOMS: atom_id res chain seq x y z
N MET A 1 12.77 13.09 8.67
CA MET A 1 12.19 13.39 7.34
C MET A 1 12.26 12.13 6.48
N ARG A 2 11.15 11.42 6.32
CA ARG A 2 11.10 10.23 5.45
C ARG A 2 11.04 10.73 4.00
N LYS A 3 11.99 10.31 3.18
CA LYS A 3 12.00 10.62 1.75
C LYS A 3 10.82 9.87 1.13
N ASP A 4 9.71 10.57 0.94
CA ASP A 4 8.67 10.11 0.02
C ASP A 4 9.38 9.90 -1.32
N GLY A 5 9.46 8.63 -1.74
CA GLY A 5 10.04 8.27 -3.03
C GLY A 5 9.18 8.92 -4.10
N THR A 6 9.56 10.12 -4.50
CA THR A 6 8.95 10.87 -5.57
C THR A 6 8.93 9.96 -6.79
N PHE A 7 7.72 9.69 -7.28
CA PHE A 7 7.52 9.02 -8.55
C PHE A 7 8.30 9.80 -9.62
N ASP A 8 9.42 9.26 -10.07
CA ASP A 8 10.34 9.96 -10.97
C ASP A 8 9.86 9.92 -12.43
N GLY A 9 8.90 9.02 -12.73
CA GLY A 9 8.37 8.82 -14.08
C GLY A 9 9.42 8.28 -15.06
N ILE A 10 10.56 7.80 -14.57
CA ILE A 10 11.66 7.29 -15.39
C ILE A 10 11.44 5.81 -15.67
N ILE A 11 11.56 5.44 -16.95
CA ILE A 11 11.55 4.03 -17.37
C ILE A 11 12.94 3.46 -17.19
N HIS A 12 13.05 2.44 -16.35
CA HIS A 12 14.27 1.68 -16.12
C HIS A 12 14.23 0.37 -16.91
N SER A 13 15.41 -0.19 -17.19
CA SER A 13 15.56 -1.55 -17.71
C SER A 13 16.40 -2.37 -16.73
N ASN A 14 16.07 -3.65 -16.60
CA ASN A 14 16.92 -4.60 -15.89
C ASN A 14 17.83 -5.38 -16.87
N SER A 15 18.79 -6.13 -16.33
CA SER A 15 19.74 -6.92 -17.14
C SER A 15 19.09 -8.03 -17.98
N SER A 16 17.82 -8.38 -17.72
CA SER A 16 17.03 -9.30 -18.55
C SER A 16 16.21 -8.60 -19.64
N GLY A 17 16.35 -7.29 -19.80
CA GLY A 17 15.63 -6.49 -20.79
C GLY A 17 14.19 -6.12 -20.41
N LYS A 18 13.74 -6.41 -19.18
CA LYS A 18 12.41 -5.99 -18.72
C LYS A 18 12.42 -4.51 -18.37
N LEU A 19 11.44 -3.79 -18.91
CA LEU A 19 11.20 -2.38 -18.60
C LEU A 19 10.30 -2.25 -17.38
N TYR A 20 10.62 -1.31 -16.48
CA TYR A 20 9.82 -1.04 -15.29
C TYR A 20 9.92 0.44 -14.89
N ILE A 21 8.92 0.94 -14.17
CA ILE A 21 8.96 2.28 -13.57
C ILE A 21 9.18 2.10 -12.08
N LYS A 22 10.09 2.88 -11.50
CA LYS A 22 10.36 2.82 -10.07
C LYS A 22 9.25 3.57 -9.33
N SER A 23 8.30 2.83 -8.78
CA SER A 23 7.24 3.40 -7.93
C SER A 23 7.61 3.27 -6.45
N PRO A 24 7.08 4.15 -5.58
CA PRO A 24 7.07 3.89 -4.14
C PRO A 24 6.34 2.57 -3.85
N ASP A 25 6.68 1.96 -2.71
CA ASP A 25 6.00 0.76 -2.20
C ASP A 25 4.48 0.96 -2.23
N PHE A 26 3.77 -0.03 -2.75
CA PHE A 26 2.31 -0.03 -2.86
C PHE A 26 1.65 0.37 -1.52
N PHE A 27 2.10 -0.19 -0.40
CA PHE A 27 1.55 0.13 0.92
C PHE A 27 2.02 1.47 1.50
N ALA A 28 3.08 2.04 0.94
CA ALA A 28 3.55 3.37 1.33
C ALA A 28 2.72 4.51 0.69
N GLN A 29 1.95 4.21 -0.36
CA GLN A 29 1.14 5.19 -1.09
C GLN A 29 0.05 5.80 -0.18
N PRO A 30 -0.13 7.14 -0.15
CA PRO A 30 -1.11 7.80 0.72
C PRO A 30 -2.54 7.26 0.56
N ARG A 31 -2.98 7.08 -0.69
CA ARG A 31 -4.31 6.55 -1.01
C ARG A 31 -4.54 5.14 -0.46
N ILE A 32 -3.51 4.30 -0.49
CA ILE A 32 -3.60 2.93 0.05
C ILE A 32 -3.69 2.97 1.57
N LYS A 33 -2.91 3.84 2.24
CA LYS A 33 -3.02 4.05 3.69
C LYS A 33 -4.40 4.53 4.11
N GLU A 34 -4.97 5.50 3.40
CA GLU A 34 -6.33 6.00 3.64
C GLU A 34 -7.38 4.90 3.47
N MET A 35 -7.30 4.14 2.38
CA MET A 35 -8.23 3.05 2.09
C MET A 35 -8.17 1.94 3.15
N VAL A 36 -6.97 1.54 3.56
CA VAL A 36 -6.78 0.53 4.61
C VAL A 36 -7.30 1.06 5.96
N GLY A 37 -7.03 2.32 6.29
CA GLY A 37 -7.58 2.96 7.49
C GLY A 37 -9.11 2.93 7.52
N ALA A 38 -9.76 3.34 6.43
CA ALA A 38 -11.22 3.29 6.30
C ALA A 38 -11.76 1.85 6.43
N LEU A 39 -11.06 0.86 5.88
CA LEU A 39 -11.43 -0.54 6.02
C LEU A 39 -11.35 -1.00 7.48
N MET A 40 -10.31 -0.61 8.22
CA MET A 40 -10.17 -0.94 9.65
C MET A 40 -11.28 -0.32 10.51
N GLU A 41 -11.77 0.86 10.14
CA GLU A 41 -12.86 1.53 10.84
C GLU A 41 -14.25 0.97 10.49
N SER A 42 -14.36 0.24 9.39
CA SER A 42 -15.62 -0.31 8.90
C SER A 42 -16.27 -1.26 9.91
N SER A 43 -17.60 -1.26 9.92
CA SER A 43 -18.41 -2.11 10.79
C SER A 43 -18.18 -3.60 10.51
N ILE A 44 -17.92 -3.97 9.25
CA ILE A 44 -17.63 -5.34 8.84
C ILE A 44 -16.30 -5.83 9.44
N PHE A 45 -15.24 -5.02 9.38
CA PHE A 45 -13.94 -5.37 9.95
C PHE A 45 -14.03 -5.52 11.46
N LYS A 46 -14.66 -4.56 12.16
CA LYS A 46 -14.87 -4.61 13.61
C LYS A 46 -15.68 -5.82 14.04
N LYS A 47 -16.67 -6.24 13.26
CA LYS A 47 -17.47 -7.45 13.54
C LYS A 47 -16.60 -8.71 13.44
N ILE A 48 -15.80 -8.84 12.38
CA ILE A 48 -14.89 -9.98 12.18
C ILE A 48 -13.87 -10.07 13.32
N GLU A 49 -13.24 -8.95 13.71
CA GLU A 49 -12.28 -8.91 14.82
C GLU A 49 -12.91 -9.30 16.16
N LYS A 50 -14.15 -8.85 16.42
CA LYS A 50 -14.90 -9.22 17.62
C LYS A 50 -15.22 -10.72 17.68
N ASP A 51 -15.58 -11.31 16.54
CA ASP A 51 -15.89 -12.74 16.46
C ASP A 51 -14.62 -13.60 16.61
N LYS A 52 -13.47 -13.11 16.13
CA LYS A 52 -12.17 -13.77 16.29
C LYS A 52 -11.69 -13.78 17.75
N ASN A 53 -11.89 -12.70 18.49
CA ASN A 53 -11.49 -12.57 19.90
C ASN A 53 -12.43 -13.27 20.90
N LYS A 54 -13.52 -13.87 20.42
CA LYS A 54 -14.44 -14.67 21.25
C LYS A 54 -14.12 -16.18 21.25
N LYS A 55 -13.12 -16.61 20.48
CA LYS A 55 -12.52 -17.95 20.60
C LYS A 55 -11.53 -17.98 21.74
#